data_AF-A0A7V9PZH0-F1
#
_entry.id   AF-A0A7V9PZH0-F1
#
_cell.length_a   1.000
_cell.length_b   1.000
_cell.length_c   1.000
_cell.angle_alpha   90.00
_cell.angle_beta   90.00
_cell.angle_gamma   90.00
#
_symmetry.space_group_name_H-M   'P 1'
#
loop_
_entity.id
_entity.type
_entity.pdbx_description
1 polymer ?
#
loop_
_entity_poly.entity_id
_entity_poly.type
_entity_poly.pdbx_seq_one_letter_code
_entity_poly.pdbx_strand_id
1 'polypeptide(L)'
;AANYTESDRRRLSVRPGLTGWSQTHGREEIGWPERIEQDLWYIDRWSLWLDVKIVFLTFAQLFRRDPEPVEDTMNIERARAAKERGDEP
;
A
#
# COMPACT_ATOMS: atom_id res chain seq x y z
N ALA A 1 -16.30 0.86 14.63
CA ALA A 1 -16.15 0.52 13.20
C ALA A 1 -14.80 1.09 12.74
N ALA A 2 -13.97 0.31 12.03
CA ALA A 2 -12.65 0.80 11.61
C ALA A 2 -12.78 2.12 10.81
N ASN A 3 -12.00 3.13 11.17
CA ASN A 3 -12.03 4.46 10.56
C ASN A 3 -11.32 4.47 9.20
N TYR A 4 -11.96 3.89 8.18
CA TYR A 4 -11.49 3.92 6.80
C TYR A 4 -11.88 5.23 6.12
N THR A 5 -10.90 5.89 5.50
CA THR A 5 -11.16 6.96 4.54
C THR A 5 -11.77 6.40 3.25
N GLU A 6 -12.29 7.25 2.38
CA GLU A 6 -12.83 6.81 1.09
C GLU A 6 -11.76 6.12 0.24
N SER A 7 -10.53 6.65 0.24
CA SER A 7 -9.38 6.03 -0.41
C SER A 7 -9.05 4.65 0.17
N ASP A 8 -9.13 4.49 1.49
CA ASP A 8 -8.95 3.19 2.14
C ASP A 8 -10.03 2.18 1.73
N ARG A 9 -11.29 2.61 1.58
CA ARG A 9 -12.37 1.73 1.09
C ARG A 9 -12.19 1.38 -0.38
N ARG A 10 -11.80 2.35 -1.20
CA ARG A 10 -11.62 2.18 -2.63
C ARG A 10 -10.53 1.16 -2.96
N ARG A 11 -9.40 1.14 -2.24
CA ARG A 11 -8.38 0.08 -2.43
C ARG A 11 -8.87 -1.31 -2.02
N LEU A 12 -9.82 -1.40 -1.09
CA LEU A 12 -10.43 -2.67 -0.68
C LEU A 12 -11.51 -3.16 -1.66
N SER A 13 -11.88 -2.37 -2.67
CA SER A 13 -12.82 -2.78 -3.72
C SER A 13 -12.25 -3.83 -4.68
N VAL A 14 -10.92 -3.96 -4.71
CA VAL A 14 -10.21 -4.98 -5.48
C VAL A 14 -9.63 -6.03 -4.55
N ARG A 15 -9.52 -7.28 -5.04
CA ARG A 15 -8.91 -8.36 -4.25
C ARG A 15 -7.42 -8.07 -4.09
N PRO A 16 -6.84 -8.27 -2.89
CA PRO A 16 -5.41 -8.11 -2.68
C PRO A 16 -4.65 -9.09 -3.59
N GLY A 17 -3.61 -8.58 -4.25
CA GLY A 17 -2.72 -9.37 -5.11
C GLY A 17 -1.49 -9.88 -4.37
N LEU A 18 -0.73 -10.77 -5.02
CA LEU A 18 0.58 -11.23 -4.52
C LEU A 18 1.62 -10.09 -4.54
N THR A 19 1.57 -9.27 -5.60
CA THR A 19 2.41 -8.07 -5.76
C THR A 19 1.59 -6.92 -6.31
N GLY A 20 2.05 -5.69 -6.08
CA GLY A 20 1.38 -4.47 -6.51
C GLY A 20 2.34 -3.43 -7.05
N TRP A 21 1.78 -2.38 -7.68
CA TRP A 21 2.57 -1.27 -8.21
C TRP A 21 3.48 -0.65 -7.13
N SER A 22 2.97 -0.51 -5.90
CA SER A 22 3.71 0.05 -4.78
C SER A 22 4.90 -0.79 -4.30
N GLN A 23 4.86 -2.11 -4.50
CA GLN A 23 6.00 -2.99 -4.23
C GLN A 23 7.12 -2.90 -5.28
N THR A 24 6.85 -2.28 -6.42
CA THR A 24 7.87 -2.09 -7.47
C THR A 24 8.37 -0.64 -7.56
N HIS A 25 7.61 0.33 -7.03
CA HIS A 25 7.88 1.77 -7.14
C HIS A 25 8.02 2.48 -5.77
N GLY A 26 8.76 1.86 -4.85
CA GLY A 26 9.09 2.46 -3.55
C GLY A 26 9.28 1.42 -2.45
N ARG A 27 8.48 0.34 -2.44
CA ARG A 27 8.49 -0.67 -1.36
C ARG A 27 8.44 0.02 -0.01
N GLU A 28 9.50 -0.11 0.78
CA GLU A 28 9.60 0.43 2.14
C GLU A 28 10.18 1.84 2.17
N GLU A 29 10.70 2.38 1.06
CA GLU A 29 11.15 3.78 0.94
C GLU A 29 9.99 4.78 0.93
N ILE A 30 8.73 4.32 0.88
CA ILE A 30 7.55 5.17 0.82
C ILE A 30 6.60 4.90 2.00
N GLY A 31 6.09 6.01 2.55
CA GLY A 31 5.10 5.99 3.62
C GLY A 31 3.72 5.51 3.16
N TRP A 32 2.83 5.27 4.13
CA TRP A 32 1.50 4.72 3.85
C TRP A 32 0.60 5.57 2.93
N PRO A 33 0.56 6.91 3.03
CA PRO A 33 -0.24 7.73 2.13
C PRO A 33 0.14 7.53 0.65
N GLU A 34 1.44 7.55 0.35
CA GLU A 34 1.98 7.34 -0.99
C GLU A 34 1.61 5.94 -1.52
N ARG A 35 1.64 4.92 -0.66
CA ARG A 35 1.21 3.56 -1.03
C ARG A 35 -0.26 3.52 -1.42
N ILE A 36 -1.14 4.21 -0.68
CA ILE A 36 -2.56 4.32 -1.04
C ILE A 36 -2.70 4.98 -2.41
N GLU A 37 -1.98 6.07 -2.67
CA GLU A 37 -2.01 6.76 -3.96
C GLU A 37 -1.58 5.84 -5.11
N GLN A 38 -0.52 5.06 -4.91
CA GLN A 38 -0.04 4.08 -5.88
C GLN A 38 -1.02 2.92 -6.10
N ASP A 39 -1.70 2.45 -5.05
CA ASP A 39 -2.74 1.43 -5.16
C ASP A 39 -3.96 1.96 -5.94
N LEU A 40 -4.39 3.19 -5.66
CA LEU A 40 -5.47 3.84 -6.40
C LEU A 40 -5.11 4.06 -7.87
N TRP A 41 -3.88 4.52 -8.13
CA TRP A 41 -3.37 4.69 -9.49
C TRP A 41 -3.40 3.37 -10.27
N TYR A 42 -3.02 2.26 -9.62
CA TYR A 42 -3.06 0.93 -10.21
C TYR A 42 -4.50 0.51 -10.54
N ILE A 43 -5.44 0.70 -9.61
CA ILE A 43 -6.87 0.42 -9.84
C ILE A 43 -7.40 1.22 -11.04
N ASP A 44 -7.03 2.49 -11.13
CA ASP A 44 -7.46 3.39 -12.20
C ASP A 44 -6.88 3.07 -13.57
N ARG A 45 -5.74 2.36 -13.63
CA ARG A 45 -4.99 2.07 -14.87
C ARG A 45 -4.83 0.58 -15.12
N TRP A 46 -5.63 -0.22 -14.44
CA TRP A 46 -5.50 -1.67 -14.49
C TRP A 46 -5.61 -2.18 -15.93
N SER A 47 -4.65 -3.04 -16.30
CA SER A 47 -4.66 -3.77 -17.56
C SER A 47 -3.82 -5.04 -17.41
N LEU A 48 -4.11 -6.06 -18.22
CA LEU A 48 -3.34 -7.30 -18.21
C LEU A 48 -1.83 -7.06 -18.47
N TRP A 49 -1.51 -6.11 -19.35
CA TRP A 49 -0.12 -5.72 -19.62
C TRP A 49 0.58 -5.08 -18.43
N LEU A 50 -0.15 -4.30 -17.63
CA LEU A 50 0.38 -3.72 -16.41
C LEU A 50 0.71 -4.81 -15.39
N ASP A 51 -0.14 -5.83 -15.24
CA ASP A 51 0.13 -6.96 -14.35
C ASP A 51 1.36 -7.75 -14.78
N VAL A 52 1.49 -8.05 -16.08
CA VAL A 52 2.69 -8.70 -16.63
C VAL A 52 3.94 -7.87 -16.33
N LYS A 53 3.88 -6.55 -16.50
CA LYS A 53 4.97 -5.63 -16.16
C LYS A 53 5.32 -5.67 -14.68
N ILE A 54 4.31 -5.64 -13.79
CA ILE A 54 4.53 -5.70 -12.34
C ILE A 54 5.26 -7.00 -11.97
N VAL A 55 4.85 -8.15 -12.52
CA VAL A 55 5.52 -9.44 -12.26
C VAL A 55 7.01 -9.38 -12.62
N PHE A 56 7.36 -8.87 -13.80
CA PHE A 56 8.77 -8.74 -14.20
C PHE A 56 9.56 -7.78 -13.30
N LEU A 57 8.96 -6.65 -12.93
CA LEU A 57 9.59 -5.71 -12.00
C LEU A 57 9.80 -6.35 -10.64
N THR A 58 8.84 -7.12 -10.13
CA THR A 58 8.97 -7.85 -8.86
C THR A 58 10.13 -8.84 -8.88
N PHE A 59 10.40 -9.51 -10.00
CA PHE A 59 11.61 -10.33 -10.12
C PHE A 59 12.90 -9.49 -10.11
N ALA A 60 12.91 -8.33 -10.76
CA ALA A 60 14.06 -7.43 -10.74
C ALA A 60 14.36 -6.89 -9.32
N GLN A 61 13.33 -6.73 -8.50
CA GLN A 61 13.44 -6.29 -7.10
C GLN A 61 14.28 -7.25 -6.24
N LEU A 62 14.34 -8.55 -6.58
CA LEU A 62 15.15 -9.55 -5.86
C LEU A 62 16.66 -9.31 -5.96
N PHE A 63 17.11 -8.54 -6.95
CA PHE A 63 18.52 -8.23 -7.16
C PHE A 63 18.91 -6.87 -6.54
N ARG A 64 17.96 -6.13 -5.97
CA ARG A 64 18.21 -4.87 -5.29
C ARG A 64 18.47 -5.12 -3.81
N ARG A 65 19.23 -4.23 -3.17
CA ARG A 65 19.31 -4.20 -1.72
C ARG A 65 17.96 -3.84 -1.11
N ASP A 66 17.77 -4.26 0.13
CA ASP A 66 16.60 -3.89 0.90
C ASP A 66 16.64 -2.39 1.19
N PRO A 67 15.51 -1.70 1.00
CA PRO A 67 15.39 -0.29 1.33
C PRO A 67 15.44 -0.07 2.85
N GLU A 68 15.77 1.15 3.28
CA GLU A 68 15.45 1.52 4.67
C GLU A 68 13.93 1.74 4.80
N PRO A 69 13.27 1.10 5.77
CA PRO A 69 11.84 1.25 5.96
C PRO A 69 11.47 2.64 6.48
N VAL A 70 10.53 3.29 5.80
CA VAL A 70 9.87 4.51 6.28
C VAL A 70 8.93 4.16 7.42
N GLU A 71 9.00 4.95 8.49
CA GLU A 71 8.10 4.82 9.63
C GLU A 71 6.64 5.07 9.24
N ASP A 72 5.75 4.18 9.66
CA ASP A 72 4.32 4.27 9.37
C ASP A 72 3.59 5.18 10.35
N THR A 73 3.91 6.47 10.30
CA THR A 73 3.37 7.49 11.20
C THR A 73 1.85 7.49 11.18
N MET A 74 1.24 7.32 10.01
CA MET A 74 -0.22 7.38 9.86
C MET A 74 -0.92 6.21 10.57
N ASN A 75 -0.40 4.97 10.46
CA ASN A 75 -0.99 3.86 11.20
C ASN A 75 -0.73 3.96 12.71
N ILE A 76 0.43 4.50 13.13
CA ILE A 76 0.73 4.78 14.54
C ILE A 76 -0.28 5.79 15.11
N GLU A 77 -0.54 6.88 14.41
CA GLU A 77 -1.51 7.91 14.80
C GLU A 77 -2.94 7.35 14.86
N ARG A 78 -3.35 6.57 13.84
CA ARG A 78 -4.67 5.92 13.81
C ARG A 78 -4.85 4.96 14.99
N ALA A 79 -3.81 4.20 15.34
CA ALA A 79 -3.82 3.29 16.48
C ALA A 79 -3.92 4.06 17.81
N ARG A 80 -3.11 5.11 18.00
CA ARG A 80 -3.19 5.99 19.18
C ARG A 80 -4.59 6.58 19.33
N ALA A 81 -5.17 7.11 18.26
CA ALA A 81 -6.49 7.71 18.29
C ALA A 81 -7.59 6.67 18.59
N ALA A 82 -7.45 5.42 18.13
CA ALA A 82 -8.39 4.34 18.48
C ALA A 82 -8.35 4.00 19.97
N LYS A 83 -7.15 3.95 20.55
CA LYS A 83 -6.95 3.76 21.99
C LYS A 83 -7.59 4.88 22.81
N GLU A 84 -7.39 6.13 22.41
CA GLU A 84 -7.98 7.30 23.07
C GLU A 84 -9.52 7.30 23.05
N ARG A 85 -10.13 6.75 21.99
CA ARG A 85 -11.59 6.59 21.88
C ARG A 85 -12.15 5.38 22.63
N GLY A 86 -11.29 4.48 23.12
CA GLY A 86 -11.72 3.21 23.73
C GLY A 86 -12.23 2.19 22.70
N ASP A 87 -11.82 2.31 21.44
CA ASP A 87 -12.22 1.43 20.33
C ASP A 87 -11.24 0.24 20.14
N GLU A 88 -10.25 0.05 21.02
CA GLU A 88 -9.35 -1.11 20.98
C GLU A 88 -10.15 -2.42 21.19
N PRO A 89 -9.86 -3.49 20.42
CA PRO A 89 -10.53 -4.78 20.59
C PRO A 89 -10.23 -5.47 21.92
#